data_AF-A0A4D4LJ12-F1
#
_entry.id   AF-A0A4D4LJ12-F1
#
_cell.length_a   1.000
_cell.length_b   1.000
_cell.length_c   1.000
_cell.angle_alpha   90.00
_cell.angle_beta   90.00
_cell.angle_gamma   90.00
#
_symmetry.space_group_name_H-M   'P 1'
#
loop_
_entity.id
_entity.type
_entity.pdbx_description
1 polymer ?
#
loop_
_entity_poly.entity_id
_entity_poly.type
_entity_poly.pdbx_seq_one_letter_code
_entity_poly.pdbx_strand_id
1 'polypeptide(L)'
;MGQRVVDIRRLHLEDNRELLSPPLLVELYQCAIGVTVFGFLPHAEIDIEVDGAVVVTQQVGFPEPVGATLPLPAPLVAGQTVRSRQRLGGLQSDWSQPSTVLDHTREFPAGPPRPQINPAPPLECGVRTGVANLLGAETSGSPRTGPRSAASMAALRPCRA
;
A
#
# COMPACT_ATOMS: atom_id res chain seq x y z
N MET A 1 6.18 -18.87 -28.00
CA MET A 1 6.87 -18.26 -26.84
C MET A 1 7.07 -19.35 -25.80
N GLY A 2 8.26 -19.95 -25.76
CA GLY A 2 8.55 -21.04 -24.83
C GLY A 2 8.71 -20.50 -23.41
N GLN A 3 7.83 -20.90 -22.50
CA GLN A 3 8.01 -20.62 -21.08
C GLN A 3 9.29 -21.33 -20.62
N ARG A 4 10.29 -20.55 -20.23
CA ARG A 4 11.53 -21.06 -19.66
C ARG A 4 11.20 -21.53 -18.25
N VAL A 5 10.75 -22.77 -18.12
CA VAL A 5 10.51 -23.42 -16.83
C VAL A 5 11.85 -23.43 -16.09
N VAL A 6 11.92 -22.68 -14.99
CA VAL A 6 13.08 -22.67 -14.11
C VAL A 6 13.05 -23.98 -13.32
N ASP A 7 13.94 -24.91 -13.67
CA ASP A 7 14.08 -26.17 -12.94
C ASP A 7 14.80 -25.92 -11.60
N ILE A 8 14.01 -25.75 -10.56
CA ILE A 8 14.45 -25.53 -9.17
C ILE A 8 15.39 -26.63 -8.66
N ARG A 9 15.27 -27.87 -9.15
CA ARG A 9 16.15 -28.97 -8.73
C ARG A 9 17.53 -28.86 -9.39
N ARG A 10 17.59 -28.36 -10.63
CA ARG A 10 18.85 -28.08 -11.33
C ARG A 10 19.61 -26.91 -10.71
N LEU A 11 18.91 -25.97 -10.07
CA LEU A 11 19.50 -24.81 -9.42
C LEU A 11 19.75 -25.00 -7.93
N HIS A 12 19.46 -26.19 -7.36
CA HIS A 12 19.58 -26.46 -5.93
C HIS A 12 18.88 -25.41 -5.05
N LEU A 13 17.74 -24.89 -5.52
CA LEU A 13 16.94 -23.93 -4.76
C LEU A 13 16.13 -24.71 -3.72
N GLU A 14 16.49 -24.54 -2.46
CA GLU A 14 15.79 -25.12 -1.32
C GLU A 14 14.82 -24.10 -0.71
N ASP A 15 13.66 -24.58 -0.31
CA ASP A 15 12.62 -23.75 0.30
C ASP A 15 12.98 -23.53 1.78
N ASN A 16 13.38 -22.31 2.15
CA ASN A 16 13.74 -21.97 3.52
C ASN A 16 12.56 -21.33 4.24
N ARG A 17 11.96 -22.07 5.19
CA ARG A 17 10.81 -21.60 5.99
C ARG A 17 11.13 -20.51 7.00
N GLU A 18 12.41 -20.25 7.26
CA GLU A 18 12.88 -19.19 8.15
C GLU A 18 13.10 -17.87 7.41
N LEU A 19 13.04 -17.87 6.07
CA LEU A 19 13.26 -16.69 5.25
C LEU A 19 11.94 -15.93 5.04
N LEU A 20 11.91 -14.67 5.45
CA LEU A 20 10.84 -13.74 5.11
C LEU A 20 11.29 -12.80 4.00
N SER A 21 10.53 -12.73 2.91
CA SER A 21 10.75 -11.75 1.85
C SER A 21 10.59 -10.33 2.39
N PRO A 22 11.43 -9.36 2.01
CA PRO A 22 11.21 -7.97 2.37
C PRO A 22 9.89 -7.43 1.79
N PRO A 23 9.18 -6.54 2.50
CA PRO A 23 8.03 -5.84 1.94
C PRO A 23 8.45 -4.90 0.79
N LEU A 24 7.45 -4.42 0.07
CA LEU A 24 7.61 -3.52 -1.07
C LEU A 24 7.03 -2.15 -0.73
N LEU A 25 7.73 -1.11 -1.17
CA LEU A 25 7.29 0.27 -1.15
C LEU A 25 7.00 0.71 -2.58
N VAL A 26 5.93 1.48 -2.76
CA VAL A 26 5.68 2.23 -3.99
C VAL A 26 6.47 3.54 -3.97
N GLU A 27 6.42 4.27 -5.07
CA GLU A 27 6.97 5.63 -5.17
C GLU A 27 6.41 6.52 -4.06
N LEU A 28 7.30 7.28 -3.43
CA LEU A 28 6.98 8.19 -2.33
C LEU A 28 7.26 9.61 -2.77
N TYR A 29 6.36 10.52 -2.43
CA TYR A 29 6.51 11.94 -2.73
C TYR A 29 6.69 12.76 -1.44
N GLN A 30 7.37 13.89 -1.56
CA GLN A 30 7.47 14.86 -0.47
C GLN A 30 6.08 15.27 0.02
N CYS A 31 5.99 15.63 1.29
CA CYS A 31 4.76 15.94 2.03
C CYS A 31 3.85 14.72 2.30
N ALA A 32 4.21 13.51 1.87
CA ALA A 32 3.47 12.31 2.26
C ALA A 32 3.50 12.12 3.78
N ILE A 33 2.32 11.93 4.37
CA ILE A 33 2.12 11.70 5.82
C ILE A 33 1.89 10.23 6.16
N GLY A 34 2.02 9.36 5.16
CA GLY A 34 1.84 7.92 5.32
C GLY A 34 2.50 7.18 4.16
N VAL A 35 2.84 5.91 4.43
CA VAL A 35 3.52 5.03 3.48
C VAL A 35 2.68 3.77 3.33
N THR A 36 2.35 3.42 2.09
CA THR A 36 1.66 2.16 1.79
C THR A 36 2.68 1.07 1.52
N VAL A 37 2.60 -0.01 2.30
CA VAL A 37 3.50 -1.17 2.23
C VAL A 37 2.75 -2.34 1.61
N PHE A 38 3.42 -3.08 0.73
CA PHE A 38 2.89 -4.24 0.01
C PHE A 38 3.73 -5.48 0.26
N GLY A 39 3.20 -6.67 -0.09
CA GLY A 39 3.96 -7.92 -0.07
C GLY A 39 4.35 -8.42 1.33
N PHE A 40 3.69 -7.95 2.38
CA PHE A 40 3.89 -8.42 3.75
C PHE A 40 2.96 -9.58 4.10
N LEU A 41 3.37 -10.39 5.08
CA LEU A 41 2.56 -11.47 5.62
C LEU A 41 1.44 -10.92 6.51
N PRO A 42 0.22 -11.46 6.44
CA PRO A 42 -0.88 -11.04 7.32
C PRO A 42 -0.46 -11.04 8.79
N HIS A 43 -0.89 -10.01 9.52
CA HIS A 43 -0.59 -9.84 10.95
C HIS A 43 0.87 -9.60 11.33
N ALA A 44 1.76 -9.38 10.35
CA ALA A 44 3.14 -8.99 10.61
C ALA A 44 3.24 -7.62 11.30
N GLU A 45 4.33 -7.40 12.01
CA GLU A 45 4.77 -6.09 12.46
C GLU A 45 5.68 -5.48 11.39
N ILE A 46 5.37 -4.26 10.97
CA ILE A 46 6.11 -3.55 9.93
C ILE A 46 6.90 -2.43 10.57
N ASP A 47 8.19 -2.38 10.26
CA ASP A 47 9.06 -1.26 10.59
C ASP A 47 9.25 -0.38 9.34
N ILE A 48 9.14 0.93 9.51
CA ILE A 48 9.50 1.94 8.50
C ILE A 48 10.73 2.68 8.97
N GLU A 49 11.75 2.70 8.13
CA GLU A 49 12.98 3.46 8.31
C GLU A 49 13.01 4.66 7.37
N VAL A 50 13.37 5.83 7.90
CA VAL A 50 13.65 7.04 7.12
C VAL A 50 15.05 7.52 7.46
N ASP A 51 15.91 7.64 6.45
CA ASP A 51 17.32 8.07 6.57
C ASP A 51 18.12 7.30 7.65
N GLY A 52 17.85 5.99 7.78
CA GLY A 52 18.54 5.13 8.74
C GLY A 52 17.94 5.10 10.16
N ALA A 53 16.85 5.85 10.42
CA ALA A 53 16.13 5.82 11.68
C ALA A 53 14.76 5.14 11.52
N VAL A 54 14.47 4.15 12.37
CA VAL A 54 13.12 3.56 12.43
C VAL A 54 12.16 4.58 13.05
N VAL A 55 11.20 5.03 12.24
CA VAL A 55 10.23 6.07 12.61
C VAL A 55 8.85 5.50 12.94
N VAL A 56 8.53 4.32 12.44
CA VAL A 56 7.27 3.63 12.70
C VAL A 56 7.55 2.15 12.92
N THR A 57 6.89 1.59 13.93
CA THR A 57 6.76 0.15 14.15
C THR A 57 5.28 -0.11 14.43
N GLN A 58 4.61 -0.88 13.58
CA GLN A 58 3.17 -1.11 13.71
C GLN A 58 2.77 -2.51 13.23
N GLN A 59 1.95 -3.19 14.02
CA GLN A 59 1.28 -4.40 13.59
C GLN A 59 0.17 -4.08 12.59
N VAL A 60 0.22 -4.73 11.42
CA VAL A 60 -0.77 -4.54 10.35
C VAL A 60 -1.74 -5.72 10.31
N GLY A 61 -2.89 -5.54 9.66
CA GLY A 61 -3.91 -6.58 9.50
C GLY A 61 -3.64 -7.48 8.28
N PHE A 62 -4.71 -7.80 7.56
CA PHE A 62 -4.60 -8.38 6.22
C PHE A 62 -4.27 -7.30 5.19
N PRO A 63 -3.47 -7.62 4.15
CA PRO A 63 -3.03 -6.66 3.12
C PRO A 63 -4.13 -6.22 2.12
N GLU A 64 -5.42 -6.37 2.45
CA GLU A 64 -6.50 -6.13 1.50
C GLU A 64 -7.10 -4.72 1.58
N PRO A 65 -7.46 -4.09 0.43
CA PRO A 65 -7.25 -4.56 -0.94
C PRO A 65 -5.92 -4.11 -1.57
N VAL A 66 -5.18 -3.18 -0.95
CA VAL A 66 -4.00 -2.51 -1.53
C VAL A 66 -2.88 -2.29 -0.50
N GLY A 67 -2.55 -3.32 0.27
CA GLY A 67 -1.49 -3.25 1.29
C GLY A 67 -1.96 -2.58 2.58
N ALA A 68 -1.01 -2.05 3.35
CA ALA A 68 -1.26 -1.34 4.59
C ALA A 68 -0.64 0.06 4.54
N THR A 69 -1.44 1.08 4.78
CA THR A 69 -0.96 2.47 4.92
C THR A 69 -0.61 2.75 6.37
N LEU A 70 0.67 2.99 6.64
CA LEU A 70 1.18 3.34 7.96
C LEU A 70 1.36 4.86 8.05
N PRO A 71 0.78 5.52 9.06
CA PRO A 71 0.97 6.96 9.26
C PRO A 71 2.40 7.25 9.72
N LEU A 72 3.00 8.31 9.18
CA LEU A 72 4.32 8.79 9.57
C LEU A 72 4.19 9.86 10.67
N PRO A 73 5.17 9.97 11.59
CA PRO A 73 5.17 11.02 12.61
C PRO A 73 5.43 12.42 12.05
N ALA A 74 6.03 12.52 10.86
CA ALA A 74 6.29 13.76 10.15
C ALA A 74 6.15 13.56 8.63
N PRO A 75 5.80 14.62 7.88
CA PRO A 75 5.76 14.55 6.42
C PRO A 75 7.16 14.26 5.83
N LEU A 76 7.22 13.45 4.78
CA LEU A 76 8.46 13.16 4.07
C LEU A 76 9.02 14.39 3.34
N VAL A 77 10.35 14.44 3.23
CA VAL A 77 11.09 15.48 2.49
C VAL A 77 11.73 14.87 1.26
N ALA A 78 11.77 15.60 0.15
CA ALA A 78 12.42 15.13 -1.08
C ALA A 78 13.90 14.78 -0.83
N GLY A 79 14.35 13.66 -1.40
CA GLY A 79 15.70 13.14 -1.25
C GLY A 79 15.92 12.21 -0.05
N GLN A 80 14.95 12.10 0.88
CA GLN A 80 15.02 11.13 1.95
C GLN A 80 14.95 9.69 1.41
N THR A 81 15.60 8.76 2.11
CA THR A 81 15.55 7.34 1.80
C THR A 81 14.61 6.63 2.76
N VAL A 82 13.64 5.90 2.22
CA VAL A 82 12.66 5.13 2.99
C VAL A 82 12.81 3.65 2.72
N ARG A 83 12.78 2.84 3.79
CA ARG A 83 12.83 1.37 3.72
C ARG A 83 11.78 0.77 4.63
N SER A 84 11.38 -0.45 4.34
CA SER A 84 10.49 -1.22 5.20
C SER A 84 11.00 -2.63 5.44
N ARG A 85 10.64 -3.22 6.57
CA ARG A 85 10.84 -4.65 6.84
C ARG A 85 9.66 -5.20 7.61
N GLN A 86 9.51 -6.52 7.62
CA GLN A 86 8.47 -7.20 8.37
C GLN A 86 9.04 -8.15 9.42
N ARG A 87 8.27 -8.32 10.49
CA ARG A 87 8.51 -9.26 11.57
C ARG A 87 7.26 -10.08 11.84
N LEU A 88 7.40 -11.40 11.92
CA LEU A 88 6.29 -12.30 12.27
C LEU A 88 6.83 -13.55 12.98
N GLY A 89 6.23 -13.89 14.12
CA GLY A 89 6.57 -15.13 14.83
C GLY A 89 8.04 -15.25 15.23
N GLY A 90 8.72 -14.13 15.51
CA GLY A 90 10.15 -14.10 15.83
C GLY A 90 11.09 -14.09 14.62
N LEU A 91 10.58 -14.28 13.41
CA LEU A 91 11.32 -14.09 12.16
C LEU A 91 11.31 -12.61 11.77
N GLN A 92 12.38 -12.19 11.07
CA GLN A 92 12.53 -10.85 10.54
C GLN A 92 13.02 -10.93 9.09
N SER A 93 12.41 -10.16 8.20
CA SER A 93 12.91 -10.02 6.83
C SER A 93 14.13 -9.10 6.78
N ASP A 94 14.89 -9.19 5.69
CA ASP A 94 15.78 -8.09 5.33
C ASP A 94 14.98 -6.80 5.10
N TRP A 95 15.69 -5.69 5.10
CA TRP A 95 15.15 -4.40 4.67
C TRP A 95 14.83 -4.42 3.17
N SER A 96 13.75 -3.75 2.80
CA SER A 96 13.37 -3.53 1.42
C SER A 96 14.46 -2.79 0.64
N GLN A 97 14.32 -2.82 -0.69
CA GLN A 97 15.04 -1.86 -1.52
C GLN A 97 14.70 -0.43 -1.07
N PRO A 98 15.70 0.46 -1.02
CA PRO A 98 15.49 1.85 -0.64
C PRO A 98 14.63 2.56 -1.68
N SER A 99 13.58 3.24 -1.22
CA SER A 99 12.76 4.16 -2.02
C SER A 99 13.19 5.60 -1.72
N THR A 100 13.57 6.35 -2.74
CA THR A 100 13.94 7.76 -2.59
C THR A 100 12.70 8.62 -2.74
N VAL A 101 12.48 9.53 -1.80
CA VAL A 101 11.33 10.45 -1.83
C VAL A 101 11.50 11.47 -2.96
N LEU A 102 10.52 11.54 -3.84
CA LEU A 102 10.49 12.39 -5.02
C LEU A 102 9.86 13.77 -4.74
N ASP A 103 10.30 14.77 -5.49
CA ASP A 103 9.70 16.11 -5.50
C ASP A 103 8.59 16.17 -6.56
N HIS A 104 7.34 16.08 -6.11
CA HIS A 104 6.18 16.12 -7.01
C HIS A 104 6.08 17.42 -7.83
N THR A 105 6.69 18.53 -7.37
CA THR A 105 6.64 19.81 -8.09
C THR A 105 7.61 19.85 -9.27
N ARG A 106 8.65 19.01 -9.26
CA ARG A 106 9.58 18.85 -10.39
C ARG A 106 9.05 17.88 -11.42
N GLU A 107 8.44 16.80 -10.97
CA GLU A 107 7.88 15.78 -11.86
C GLU A 107 6.57 16.25 -12.51
N PHE A 108 5.76 16.99 -11.75
CA PHE A 108 4.48 17.54 -12.21
C PHE A 108 4.46 19.07 -12.07
N PRO A 109 5.26 19.82 -12.87
CA PRO A 109 5.38 21.27 -12.75
C PRO A 109 4.10 22.02 -13.12
N ALA A 110 3.24 21.41 -13.93
CA ALA A 110 1.92 21.95 -14.28
C ALA A 110 0.83 21.62 -13.24
N GLY A 111 1.22 21.04 -12.11
CA GLY A 111 0.33 20.52 -11.07
C GLY A 111 0.05 19.02 -11.22
N PRO A 112 -0.53 18.39 -10.18
CA PRO A 112 -0.79 16.96 -10.17
C PRO A 112 -1.62 16.48 -11.37
N PRO A 113 -1.44 15.22 -11.81
CA PRO A 113 -2.27 14.62 -12.84
C PRO A 113 -3.76 14.75 -12.50
N ARG A 114 -4.58 15.04 -13.52
CA ARG A 114 -6.04 15.14 -13.33
C ARG A 114 -6.62 13.75 -13.07
N PRO A 115 -7.43 13.57 -12.00
CA PRO A 115 -8.11 12.31 -11.74
C PRO A 115 -8.98 11.87 -12.92
N GLN A 116 -8.95 10.58 -13.26
CA GLN A 116 -9.74 10.00 -14.34
C GLN A 116 -10.61 8.86 -13.81
N ILE A 117 -11.88 8.81 -14.20
CA ILE A 117 -12.77 7.71 -13.84
C ILE A 117 -12.38 6.46 -14.63
N ASN A 118 -12.21 5.33 -13.95
CA ASN A 118 -11.86 4.05 -14.56
C ASN A 118 -12.57 2.86 -13.87
N PRO A 119 -13.46 2.13 -14.56
CA PRO A 119 -13.87 2.29 -15.95
C PRO A 119 -14.84 3.48 -16.12
N ALA A 120 -14.73 4.18 -17.25
CA ALA A 120 -15.74 5.13 -17.69
C ALA A 120 -16.72 4.46 -18.67
N PRO A 121 -18.03 4.74 -18.59
CA PRO A 121 -18.71 5.60 -17.61
C PRO A 121 -18.94 4.89 -16.26
N PRO A 122 -19.22 5.64 -15.16
CA PRO A 122 -19.72 5.05 -13.92
C PRO A 122 -20.94 4.18 -14.20
N LEU A 123 -20.97 2.98 -13.63
CA LEU A 123 -22.12 2.09 -13.74
C LEU A 123 -23.28 2.67 -12.92
N GLU A 124 -24.49 2.73 -13.49
CA GLU A 124 -25.68 3.33 -12.83
C GLU A 124 -26.00 2.70 -11.47
N CYS A 125 -25.69 1.41 -11.28
CA CYS A 125 -25.88 0.67 -10.02
C CYS A 125 -24.57 0.49 -9.22
N GLY A 126 -23.46 1.09 -9.65
CA GLY A 126 -22.16 0.95 -9.02
C GLY A 126 -22.04 1.79 -7.75
N VAL A 127 -21.93 1.14 -6.59
CA VAL A 127 -21.65 1.82 -5.31
C VAL A 127 -20.19 2.26 -5.15
N ARG A 128 -19.34 1.94 -6.13
CA ARG A 128 -17.92 2.31 -6.19
C ARG A 128 -17.53 2.61 -7.63
N THR A 129 -16.73 3.65 -7.82
CA THR A 129 -16.07 3.95 -9.10
C THR A 129 -14.57 4.00 -8.86
N GLY A 130 -13.79 3.43 -9.77
CA GLY A 130 -12.33 3.54 -9.71
C GLY A 130 -11.91 4.92 -10.19
N VAL A 131 -10.91 5.49 -9.53
CA VAL A 131 -10.26 6.72 -9.96
C VAL A 131 -8.80 6.38 -10.23
N ALA A 132 -8.34 6.68 -11.44
CA ALA A 132 -6.96 6.53 -11.87
C ALA A 132 -6.28 7.91 -11.94
N ASN A 133 -4.98 7.91 -12.20
CA ASN A 133 -4.17 9.11 -12.39
C ASN A 133 -4.07 9.97 -11.12
N LEU A 134 -3.93 9.32 -9.96
CA LEU A 134 -3.71 9.95 -8.65
C LEU A 134 -2.23 9.79 -8.25
N LEU A 135 -1.66 10.81 -7.62
CA LEU A 135 -0.38 10.67 -6.92
C LEU A 135 -0.65 10.00 -5.57
N GLY A 136 0.10 8.93 -5.30
CA GLY A 136 -0.10 8.10 -4.12
C GLY A 136 0.25 8.81 -2.82
N ALA A 137 -0.79 9.19 -2.08
CA ALA A 137 -0.87 9.06 -0.63
C ALA A 137 -2.33 8.72 -0.34
N GLU A 138 -2.74 7.46 -0.58
CA GLU A 138 -4.12 7.06 -0.28
C GLU A 138 -4.34 7.08 1.23
N THR A 139 -4.88 8.20 1.72
CA THR A 139 -5.77 8.17 2.86
C THR A 139 -7.11 7.64 2.35
N SER A 140 -7.29 6.30 2.33
CA SER A 140 -8.63 5.73 2.32
C SER A 140 -9.28 5.99 3.68
N GLY A 141 -9.58 7.26 3.96
CA GLY A 141 -10.30 7.68 5.14
C GLY A 141 -11.75 7.24 5.03
N SER A 142 -12.05 6.04 5.52
CA SER A 142 -13.36 5.83 6.15
C SER A 142 -13.18 6.13 7.63
N PRO A 143 -13.65 7.28 8.15
CA PRO A 143 -13.65 7.54 9.58
C PRO A 143 -14.69 6.62 10.22
N ARG A 144 -14.28 5.41 10.64
CA ARG A 144 -15.07 4.62 11.58
C ARG A 144 -14.84 5.14 13.00
N THR A 145 -15.31 6.37 13.25
CA THR A 145 -15.51 6.92 14.59
C THR A 145 -16.85 7.64 14.63
N GLY A 146 -17.90 6.88 14.95
CA GLY A 146 -19.24 7.36 15.24
C GLY A 146 -20.05 6.21 15.85
N PRO A 147 -20.81 6.45 16.95
CA PRO A 147 -21.42 5.39 17.72
C PRO A 147 -22.58 4.74 16.95
N ARG A 148 -22.80 3.45 17.23
CA ARG A 148 -23.99 2.71 16.79
C ARG A 148 -25.24 3.51 17.19
N SER A 149 -25.97 4.04 16.22
CA SER A 149 -27.36 4.44 16.39
C SER A 149 -28.16 3.98 15.18
N ALA A 150 -29.24 3.27 15.47
CA ALA A 150 -30.10 2.60 14.50
C ALA A 150 -30.77 3.61 13.56
N ALA A 151 -30.74 3.34 12.27
CA ALA A 151 -31.61 3.99 11.30
C ALA A 151 -32.12 2.95 10.30
N SER A 152 -33.36 2.52 10.58
CA SER A 152 -34.45 2.22 9.66
C SER A 152 -34.15 1.42 8.38
N MET A 153 -34.77 0.24 8.32
CA MET A 153 -35.17 -0.42 7.07
C MET A 153 -35.76 0.62 6.10
N ALA A 154 -35.12 0.78 4.95
CA ALA A 154 -35.77 1.27 3.74
C ALA A 154 -35.57 0.19 2.67
N ALA A 155 -36.71 -0.29 2.15
CA ALA A 155 -36.85 -1.51 1.37
C ALA A 155 -35.92 -1.56 0.14
N LEU A 156 -35.22 -2.68 0.01
CA LEU A 156 -34.60 -3.15 -1.23
C LEU A 156 -35.67 -3.24 -2.32
N ARG A 157 -35.57 -2.43 -3.36
CA ARG A 157 -36.23 -2.71 -4.64
C ARG A 157 -35.25 -3.47 -5.55
N PRO A 158 -35.65 -4.62 -6.13
CA PRO A 158 -34.81 -5.34 -7.08
C PRO A 158 -34.76 -4.58 -8.41
N CYS A 159 -33.54 -4.36 -8.93
CA CYS A 159 -33.34 -3.92 -10.31
C CYS A 159 -33.76 -5.07 -11.25
N ARG A 160 -34.72 -4.82 -12.14
CA ARG A 160 -35.10 -5.75 -13.22
C ARG A 160 -34.31 -5.40 -14.48
N ALA A 161 -33.96 -6.45 -15.22
CA ALA A 161 -33.14 -6.47 -16.43
C ALA A 161 -33.70 -5.62 -17.59
#